data_AF-L1MBH9-F1
#
_entry.id   AF-L1MBH9-F1
#
_cell.length_a   1.000
_cell.length_b   1.000
_cell.length_c   1.000
_cell.angle_alpha   90.00
_cell.angle_beta   90.00
_cell.angle_gamma   90.00
#
_symmetry.space_group_name_H-M   'P 1'
#
loop_
_entity.id
_entity.type
_entity.pdbx_description
1 polymer ?
#
loop_
_entity_poly.entity_id
_entity_poly.type
_entity_poly.pdbx_seq_one_letter_code
_entity_poly.pdbx_strand_id
1 'polypeptide(L)'
;MIRILRFGCLLALAQVIFGVILFFIEQWTMNVSNFEIARSITLTSVVYFSFTLLEMSITNALKDKDSSYFIGVNLGFSLLRMILTIVILFICKRNDSFDFALIFINLAAFYILTLAFSAWHRTKLSTK
;
A
#
# COMPACT_ATOMS: atom_id res chain seq x y z
N MET A 1 5.90 -19.27 8.60
CA MET A 1 6.97 -18.29 8.27
C MET A 1 7.28 -18.20 6.78
N ILE A 2 7.69 -19.27 6.09
CA ILE A 2 8.16 -19.22 4.68
C ILE A 2 7.16 -18.58 3.71
N ARG A 3 5.85 -18.82 3.90
CA ARG A 3 4.78 -18.30 3.03
C ARG A 3 4.64 -16.77 3.11
N ILE A 4 4.64 -16.23 4.33
CA ILE A 4 4.55 -14.77 4.58
C ILE A 4 5.81 -14.08 4.06
N LEU A 5 6.99 -14.68 4.29
CA LEU A 5 8.24 -14.13 3.77
C LEU A 5 8.22 -14.04 2.24
N ARG A 6 7.75 -15.10 1.55
CA ARG A 6 7.61 -15.10 0.09
C ARG A 6 6.65 -14.02 -0.40
N PHE A 7 5.49 -13.87 0.23
CA PHE A 7 4.54 -12.81 -0.14
C PHE A 7 5.04 -11.42 0.19
N GLY A 8 5.77 -11.23 1.29
CA GLY A 8 6.44 -9.98 1.63
C GLY A 8 7.50 -9.59 0.60
N CYS A 9 8.34 -10.53 0.15
CA CYS A 9 9.31 -10.29 -0.92
C CYS A 9 8.63 -9.94 -2.25
N LEU A 10 7.53 -10.62 -2.59
CA LEU A 10 6.75 -10.31 -3.80
C LEU A 10 6.12 -8.91 -3.73
N LEU A 11 5.57 -8.52 -2.57
CA LEU A 11 5.03 -7.19 -2.36
C LEU A 11 6.14 -6.13 -2.50
N ALA A 12 7.30 -6.35 -1.88
CA ALA A 12 8.43 -5.43 -1.97
C ALA A 12 8.89 -5.24 -3.42
N LEU A 13 9.04 -6.32 -4.17
CA LEU A 13 9.41 -6.28 -5.58
C LEU A 13 8.35 -5.54 -6.41
N ALA A 14 7.07 -5.81 -6.19
CA ALA A 14 5.98 -5.11 -6.88
C ALA A 14 6.00 -3.60 -6.61
N GLN A 15 6.20 -3.20 -5.35
CA GLN A 15 6.26 -1.78 -4.97
C GLN A 15 7.51 -1.07 -5.50
N VAL A 16 8.66 -1.74 -5.55
CA VAL A 16 9.88 -1.15 -6.14
C VAL A 16 9.68 -0.91 -7.63
N ILE A 17 9.22 -1.91 -8.38
CA ILE A 17 8.98 -1.77 -9.83
C ILE A 17 7.93 -0.67 -10.07
N PHE A 18 6.83 -0.69 -9.31
CA PHE A 18 5.77 0.30 -9.45
C PHE A 18 6.24 1.72 -9.08
N GLY A 19 7.03 1.87 -8.02
CA GLY A 19 7.61 3.15 -7.62
C GLY A 19 8.58 3.72 -8.65
N VAL A 20 9.40 2.88 -9.30
CA VAL A 20 10.28 3.31 -10.39
C VAL A 20 9.46 3.77 -11.60
N ILE A 21 8.39 3.05 -11.96
CA ILE A 21 7.50 3.45 -13.04
C ILE A 21 6.83 4.79 -12.73
N LEU A 22 6.28 4.95 -11.52
CA LEU A 22 5.68 6.20 -11.06
C LEU A 22 6.69 7.35 -11.10
N PHE A 23 7.92 7.12 -10.66
CA PHE A 23 8.97 8.14 -10.68
C PHE A 23 9.18 8.71 -12.08
N PHE A 24 9.31 7.86 -13.10
CA PHE A 24 9.48 8.33 -14.48
C PHE A 24 8.24 9.03 -15.04
N ILE A 25 7.03 8.56 -14.67
CA ILE A 25 5.77 9.20 -15.08
C ILE A 25 5.68 10.61 -14.46
N GLU A 26 5.93 10.74 -13.16
CA GLU A 26 5.89 12.00 -12.43
C GLU A 26 6.99 12.95 -12.91
N GLN A 27 8.19 12.44 -13.19
CA GLN A 27 9.28 13.25 -13.76
C GLN A 27 8.92 13.82 -15.15
N TRP A 28 8.14 13.10 -15.95
CA TRP A 28 7.72 13.57 -17.27
C TRP A 28 6.51 14.51 -17.24
N THR A 29 5.66 14.40 -16.22
CA THR A 29 4.37 15.09 -16.16
C THR A 29 4.32 16.26 -15.17
N MET A 30 5.20 16.26 -14.16
CA MET A 30 5.23 17.26 -13.09
C MET A 30 6.47 18.14 -13.17
N ASN A 31 6.30 19.44 -12.94
CA ASN A 31 7.39 20.39 -12.81
C ASN A 31 7.88 20.49 -11.36
N VAL A 32 8.28 19.34 -10.80
CA VAL A 32 8.69 19.20 -9.39
C VAL A 32 10.09 18.60 -9.34
N SER A 33 10.86 18.90 -8.29
CA SER A 33 12.22 18.39 -8.16
C SER A 33 12.26 16.85 -8.05
N ASN A 34 13.26 16.21 -8.65
CA ASN A 34 13.45 14.75 -8.57
C ASN A 34 13.50 14.25 -7.12
N PHE A 35 14.05 15.08 -6.22
CA PHE A 35 14.12 14.75 -4.80
C PHE A 35 12.73 14.69 -4.15
N GLU A 36 11.84 15.63 -4.44
CA GLU A 36 10.47 15.64 -3.91
C GLU A 36 9.64 14.47 -4.43
N ILE A 37 9.77 14.13 -5.72
CA ILE A 37 9.16 12.94 -6.34
C ILE A 37 9.62 11.67 -5.61
N ALA A 38 10.93 11.45 -5.52
CA ALA A 38 11.49 10.28 -4.85
C ALA A 38 11.07 10.20 -3.37
N ARG A 39 11.06 11.34 -2.67
CA ARG A 39 10.67 11.42 -1.25
C ARG A 39 9.19 11.08 -1.07
N SER A 40 8.31 11.59 -1.93
CA SER A 40 6.87 11.28 -1.91
C SER A 40 6.64 9.77 -2.12
N ILE A 41 7.19 9.21 -3.21
CA ILE A 41 7.07 7.79 -3.55
C ILE A 41 7.59 6.91 -2.42
N THR A 42 8.75 7.23 -1.86
CA THR A 42 9.36 6.43 -0.79
C THR A 42 8.49 6.44 0.47
N LEU A 43 8.00 7.61 0.88
CA LEU A 43 7.15 7.76 2.05
C LEU A 43 5.86 6.96 1.88
N THR A 44 5.17 7.11 0.74
CA THR A 44 3.91 6.39 0.49
C THR A 44 4.15 4.88 0.38
N SER A 45 5.21 4.47 -0.32
CA SER A 45 5.57 3.06 -0.50
C SER A 45 5.79 2.36 0.84
N VAL A 46 6.61 2.94 1.72
CA VAL A 46 6.92 2.37 3.05
C VAL A 46 5.67 2.20 3.90
N VAL A 47 4.81 3.23 3.95
CA VAL A 47 3.60 3.16 4.78
C VAL A 47 2.65 2.07 4.30
N TYR A 48 2.40 2.02 2.98
CA TYR A 48 1.53 0.98 2.42
C TYR A 48 2.16 -0.41 2.45
N PHE A 49 3.49 -0.53 2.36
CA PHE A 49 4.20 -1.78 2.55
C PHE A 49 3.93 -2.36 3.94
N SER A 50 4.23 -1.58 4.98
CA SER A 50 4.08 -1.98 6.38
C SER A 50 2.63 -2.35 6.68
N PHE A 51 1.68 -1.54 6.21
CA PHE A 51 0.26 -1.81 6.36
C PHE A 51 -0.16 -3.14 5.73
N THR A 52 0.23 -3.37 4.49
CA THR A 52 -0.18 -4.56 3.73
C THR A 52 0.49 -5.82 4.27
N LEU A 53 1.74 -5.71 4.75
CA LEU A 53 2.44 -6.82 5.40
C LEU A 53 1.77 -7.21 6.71
N LEU A 54 1.28 -6.24 7.49
CA LEU A 54 0.48 -6.48 8.69
C LEU A 54 -0.85 -7.18 8.35
N GLU A 55 -1.58 -6.68 7.36
CA GLU A 55 -2.83 -7.29 6.86
C GLU A 55 -2.58 -8.74 6.42
N MET A 56 -1.54 -8.99 5.61
CA MET A 56 -1.19 -10.35 5.18
C MET A 56 -0.86 -11.27 6.34
N SER A 57 -0.14 -10.77 7.34
CA SER A 57 0.24 -11.56 8.51
C SER A 57 -0.99 -11.97 9.32
N ILE A 58 -1.91 -11.03 9.54
CA ILE A 58 -3.13 -11.27 10.32
C ILE A 58 -4.11 -12.16 9.54
N THR A 59 -4.33 -11.89 8.25
CA THR A 59 -5.20 -12.71 7.40
C THR A 59 -4.69 -14.14 7.26
N ASN A 60 -3.37 -14.34 7.10
CA ASN A 60 -2.79 -15.68 7.05
C ASN A 60 -2.80 -16.40 8.41
N ALA A 61 -2.79 -15.69 9.54
CA ALA A 61 -2.98 -16.28 10.87
C ALA A 61 -4.44 -16.68 11.14
N LEU A 62 -5.39 -16.00 10.51
CA LEU A 62 -6.83 -16.23 10.68
C LEU A 62 -7.45 -17.10 9.58
N LYS A 63 -6.65 -17.65 8.66
CA LYS A 63 -7.12 -18.44 7.50
C LYS A 63 -7.97 -19.67 7.88
N ASP A 64 -7.76 -20.23 9.07
CA ASP A 64 -8.42 -21.46 9.54
C ASP A 64 -9.64 -21.16 10.44
N LYS A 65 -10.01 -19.89 10.64
CA LYS A 65 -11.21 -19.48 11.39
C LYS A 65 -12.43 -19.36 10.47
N ASP A 66 -13.62 -19.35 11.07
CA ASP A 66 -14.90 -19.23 10.35
C ASP A 66 -14.89 -18.13 9.28
N SER A 67 -15.49 -18.45 8.13
CA SER A 67 -15.51 -17.59 6.93
C SER A 67 -16.07 -16.19 7.20
N SER A 68 -17.06 -16.08 8.10
CA SER A 68 -17.64 -14.79 8.50
C SER A 68 -16.63 -13.89 9.23
N TYR A 69 -15.80 -14.46 10.10
CA TYR A 69 -14.77 -13.71 10.81
C TYR A 69 -13.66 -13.24 9.87
N PHE A 70 -13.27 -14.09 8.91
CA PHE A 70 -12.30 -13.75 7.88
C PHE A 70 -12.77 -12.59 6.97
N ILE A 71 -14.05 -12.58 6.59
CA ILE A 71 -14.66 -11.48 5.82
C ILE A 71 -14.68 -10.18 6.65
N GLY A 72 -15.07 -10.25 7.93
CA GLY A 72 -15.10 -9.09 8.81
C GLY A 72 -13.73 -8.42 8.98
N VAL A 73 -12.68 -9.21 9.16
CA VAL A 73 -11.29 -8.71 9.26
C VAL A 73 -10.85 -8.05 7.95
N ASN A 74 -11.23 -8.60 6.79
CA ASN A 74 -10.90 -8.00 5.49
C ASN A 74 -11.58 -6.64 5.26
N LEU A 75 -12.86 -6.52 5.62
CA LEU A 75 -13.57 -5.24 5.59
C LEU A 75 -12.93 -4.24 6.56
N GLY A 76 -12.55 -4.72 7.75
CA GLY A 76 -11.80 -3.94 8.74
C GLY A 76 -10.49 -3.37 8.19
N PHE A 77 -9.65 -4.19 7.54
CA PHE A 77 -8.41 -3.70 6.93
C PHE A 77 -8.66 -2.76 5.75
N SER A 78 -9.69 -2.98 4.96
CA SER A 78 -10.03 -2.07 3.86
C SER A 78 -10.44 -0.69 4.38
N LEU A 79 -11.26 -0.66 5.44
CA LEU A 79 -11.63 0.58 6.14
C LEU A 79 -10.41 1.24 6.81
N LEU A 80 -9.57 0.47 7.49
CA LEU A 80 -8.39 1.00 8.18
C LEU A 80 -7.37 1.57 7.18
N ARG A 81 -7.27 0.98 5.99
CA ARG A 81 -6.46 1.53 4.90
C ARG A 81 -6.98 2.89 4.45
N MET A 82 -8.29 3.02 4.25
CA MET A 82 -8.92 4.29 3.87
C MET A 82 -8.68 5.36 4.95
N ILE A 83 -8.88 5.02 6.23
CA ILE A 83 -8.60 5.92 7.36
C ILE A 83 -7.13 6.33 7.38
N LEU A 84 -6.21 5.38 7.19
CA LEU A 84 -4.78 5.65 7.09
C LEU A 84 -4.46 6.65 5.97
N THR A 85 -5.04 6.47 4.78
CA THR A 85 -4.87 7.39 3.65
C THR A 85 -5.33 8.81 4.02
N ILE A 86 -6.50 8.94 4.66
CA ILE A 86 -7.05 10.23 5.10
C ILE A 86 -6.13 10.89 6.13
N VAL A 87 -5.63 10.13 7.10
CA VAL A 87 -4.71 10.64 8.12
C VAL A 87 -3.41 11.14 7.50
N ILE A 88 -2.81 10.40 6.56
CA ILE A 88 -1.59 10.84 5.87
C ILE A 88 -1.86 12.12 5.08
N LEU A 89 -2.97 12.17 4.32
CA LEU A 89 -3.35 13.38 3.58
C LEU A 89 -3.51 14.58 4.51
N PHE A 90 -4.12 14.41 5.69
CA PHE A 90 -4.30 15.49 6.66
C PHE A 90 -2.95 15.98 7.23
N ILE A 91 -2.05 15.04 7.60
CA ILE A 91 -0.71 15.36 8.10
C ILE A 91 0.10 16.10 7.03
N CYS A 92 0.10 15.58 5.80
CA CYS A 92 0.81 16.18 4.68
C CYS A 92 0.22 17.53 4.28
N LYS A 93 -1.10 17.71 4.34
CA LYS A 93 -1.72 19.01 4.06
C LYS A 93 -1.39 20.06 5.11
N ARG A 94 -1.20 19.67 6.36
CA ARG A 94 -0.78 20.56 7.45
C ARG A 94 0.70 20.92 7.38
N ASN A 95 1.51 20.16 6.64
CA ASN A 95 2.94 20.32 6.57
C ASN A 95 3.34 20.83 5.18
N ASP A 96 3.61 22.13 5.06
CA ASP A 96 3.94 22.80 3.78
C ASP A 96 5.23 22.28 3.11
N SER A 97 5.91 21.33 3.75
CA SER A 97 7.10 20.68 3.25
C SER A 97 6.87 19.87 1.96
N PHE A 98 5.63 19.46 1.65
CA PHE A 98 5.32 18.58 0.52
C PHE A 98 4.33 19.19 -0.46
N ASP A 99 4.54 18.92 -1.75
CA ASP A 99 3.51 19.13 -2.77
C ASP A 99 2.33 18.17 -2.51
N PHE A 100 1.17 18.76 -2.20
CA PHE A 100 -0.04 18.02 -1.87
C PHE A 100 -0.56 17.18 -3.05
N ALA A 101 -0.48 17.69 -4.27
CA ALA A 101 -0.96 16.99 -5.46
C ALA A 101 -0.10 15.75 -5.74
N LEU A 102 1.22 15.90 -5.62
CA LEU A 102 2.18 14.81 -5.75
C LEU A 102 1.93 13.71 -4.71
N ILE A 103 1.74 14.08 -3.43
CA ILE A 103 1.41 13.10 -2.38
C ILE A 103 0.08 12.42 -2.63
N PHE A 104 -0.94 13.17 -3.05
CA PHE A 104 -2.26 12.61 -3.32
C PHE A 104 -2.21 11.54 -4.42
N ILE A 105 -1.53 11.83 -5.53
CA ILE A 105 -1.37 10.89 -6.65
C ILE A 105 -0.62 9.64 -6.20
N ASN A 106 0.50 9.81 -5.50
CA ASN A 106 1.29 8.70 -4.97
C ASN A 106 0.49 7.84 -3.97
N LEU A 107 -0.24 8.48 -3.05
CA LEU A 107 -1.09 7.77 -2.10
C LEU A 107 -2.19 6.97 -2.80
N ALA A 108 -2.85 7.54 -3.81
CA ALA A 108 -3.87 6.86 -4.58
C ALA A 108 -3.29 5.66 -5.36
N ALA A 109 -2.12 5.85 -5.98
CA ALA A 109 -1.44 4.81 -6.75
C ALA A 109 -1.04 3.62 -5.86
N PHE A 110 -0.38 3.86 -4.72
CA PHE A 110 0.00 2.81 -3.78
C PHE A 110 -1.21 2.19 -3.05
N TYR A 111 -2.28 2.95 -2.81
CA TYR A 111 -3.54 2.41 -2.31
C TYR A 111 -4.10 1.34 -3.26
N ILE A 112 -4.19 1.66 -4.55
CA ILE A 112 -4.74 0.74 -5.56
C ILE A 112 -3.84 -0.49 -5.70
N LEU A 113 -2.52 -0.29 -5.79
CA LEU A 113 -1.56 -1.39 -5.89
C LEU A 113 -1.70 -2.37 -4.73
N THR A 114 -1.73 -1.85 -3.49
CA THR A 114 -1.82 -2.70 -2.29
C THR A 114 -3.19 -3.32 -2.11
N LEU A 115 -4.27 -2.66 -2.54
CA LEU A 115 -5.60 -3.25 -2.61
C LEU A 115 -5.66 -4.43 -3.58
N ALA A 116 -5.12 -4.25 -4.79
CA ALA A 116 -5.04 -5.30 -5.80
C ALA A 116 -4.19 -6.49 -5.30
N PHE A 117 -3.03 -6.21 -4.70
CA PHE A 117 -2.18 -7.26 -4.13
C PHE A 117 -2.89 -8.02 -3.00
N SER A 118 -3.58 -7.31 -2.11
CA SER A 118 -4.34 -7.93 -1.02
C SER A 118 -5.48 -8.80 -1.56
N ALA A 119 -6.21 -8.33 -2.57
CA ALA A 119 -7.25 -9.11 -3.24
C ALA A 119 -6.69 -10.38 -3.87
N TRP A 120 -5.56 -10.29 -4.59
CA TRP A 120 -4.89 -11.44 -5.18
C TRP A 120 -4.36 -12.43 -4.12
N HIS A 121 -3.76 -11.94 -3.03
CA HIS A 121 -3.31 -12.78 -1.94
C HIS A 121 -4.46 -13.60 -1.34
N ARG A 122 -5.64 -12.98 -1.19
CA ARG A 122 -6.85 -13.65 -0.67
C ARG A 122 -7.35 -14.77 -1.58
N THR A 123 -7.35 -14.60 -2.90
CA THR A 123 -7.77 -15.69 -3.81
C THR A 123 -6.85 -16.90 -3.71
N LYS A 124 -5.56 -16.69 -3.40
CA LYS A 124 -4.58 -17.76 -3.12
C LYS A 124 -4.73 -18.42 -1.74
N LEU A 125 -5.46 -17.80 -0.81
CA LEU A 125 -5.78 -18.39 0.49
C LEU A 125 -7.05 -19.25 0.42
N SER A 126 -8.07 -18.83 -0.34
CA SER A 126 -9.34 -19.56 -0.49
C SER A 126 -9.27 -20.82 -1.35
N THR A 127 -8.18 -21.04 -2.08
CA THR A 127 -7.97 -22.18 -3.01
C THR A 127 -7.17 -23.33 -2.39
N LYS A 128 -7.05 -23.37 -1.06
CA LYS A 128 -6.50 -24.49 -0.29
C LYS A 128 -7.53 -25.02 0.67
#